data_AF-A0A7S3NB12-F1
#
_entry.id   AF-A0A7S3NB12-F1
#
_cell.length_a   1.000
_cell.length_b   1.000
_cell.length_c   1.000
_cell.angle_alpha   90.00
_cell.angle_beta   90.00
_cell.angle_gamma   90.00
#
_symmetry.space_group_name_H-M   'P 1'
#
loop_
_entity.id
_entity.type
_entity.pdbx_description
1 polymer ?
#
loop_
_entity_poly.entity_id
_entity_poly.type
_entity_poly.pdbx_seq_one_letter_code
_entity_poly.pdbx_strand_id
1 'polypeptide(L)'
;EDEERMTEHLLNLLGFLVVVPSNPDNYFENIYGIMSVMEKKTWNKKSMLSRVKIYIGIFNYLCTQAQDKLPYNINRVDSNDTIFLGDDQFVATLESTLEKVFDSIVNIMSELNNENDRESQATLSKCMTLTAGCLAQNVNMTENIQKFIDKIIK
;
A
#
# COMPACT_ATOMS: atom_id res chain seq x y z
N GLU A 1 14.18 -14.09 -7.16
CA GLU A 1 13.52 -15.35 -6.77
C GLU A 1 12.93 -15.32 -5.36
N ASP A 2 13.71 -15.42 -4.28
CA ASP A 2 13.13 -15.49 -2.91
C ASP A 2 12.33 -14.24 -2.51
N GLU A 3 12.84 -13.05 -2.82
CA GLU A 3 12.16 -11.78 -2.48
C GLU A 3 10.95 -11.49 -3.36
N GLU A 4 10.97 -11.96 -4.61
CA GLU A 4 9.81 -11.87 -5.52
C GLU A 4 8.70 -12.81 -5.07
N ARG A 5 9.06 -14.03 -4.67
CA ARG A 5 8.11 -14.99 -4.11
C ARG A 5 7.51 -14.50 -2.79
N MET A 6 8.34 -13.92 -1.91
CA MET A 6 7.85 -13.27 -0.69
C MET A 6 6.88 -12.13 -1.02
N THR A 7 7.21 -11.30 -2.01
CA THR A 7 6.34 -10.22 -2.47
C THR A 7 4.99 -10.76 -2.93
N GLU A 8 4.98 -11.79 -3.76
CA GLU A 8 3.75 -12.44 -4.24
C GLU A 8 2.90 -12.97 -3.09
N HIS A 9 3.51 -13.68 -2.13
CA HIS A 9 2.79 -14.20 -0.96
C HIS A 9 2.19 -13.10 -0.09
N LEU A 10 2.92 -12.00 0.12
CA LEU A 10 2.41 -10.86 0.88
C LEU A 10 1.26 -10.16 0.14
N LEU A 11 1.35 -10.01 -1.18
CA LEU A 11 0.26 -9.45 -1.98
C LEU A 11 -0.98 -10.35 -1.97
N ASN A 12 -0.80 -11.67 -2.05
CA ASN A 12 -1.90 -12.63 -1.93
C ASN A 12 -2.53 -12.60 -0.53
N LEU A 13 -1.71 -12.49 0.51
CA LEU A 13 -2.18 -12.33 1.88
C LEU A 13 -3.03 -11.06 2.04
N LEU A 14 -2.57 -9.93 1.50
CA LEU A 14 -3.32 -8.67 1.53
C LEU A 14 -4.67 -8.79 0.80
N GLY A 15 -4.69 -9.46 -0.36
CA GLY A 15 -5.93 -9.76 -1.07
C GLY A 15 -6.90 -10.63 -0.25
N PHE A 16 -6.37 -11.63 0.46
CA PHE A 16 -7.17 -12.46 1.37
C PHE A 16 -7.72 -11.66 2.55
N LEU A 17 -6.91 -10.77 3.15
CA LEU A 17 -7.33 -9.96 4.30
C LEU A 17 -8.50 -9.02 4.01
N VAL A 18 -8.80 -8.71 2.73
CA VAL A 18 -9.96 -7.89 2.36
C VAL A 18 -11.27 -8.50 2.87
N VAL A 19 -11.40 -9.84 2.83
CA VAL A 19 -12.63 -10.55 3.19
C VAL A 19 -12.60 -11.15 4.60
N VAL A 20 -11.48 -11.01 5.30
CA VAL A 20 -11.34 -11.51 6.68
C VAL A 20 -11.80 -10.43 7.65
N PRO A 21 -12.79 -10.71 8.50
CA PRO A 21 -13.22 -9.78 9.55
C PRO A 21 -12.03 -9.40 10.44
N SER A 22 -11.84 -8.11 10.64
CA SER A 22 -10.77 -7.62 11.53
C SER A 22 -11.19 -7.67 12.99
N ASN A 23 -10.19 -7.72 13.87
CA ASN A 23 -10.41 -7.67 15.31
C ASN A 23 -10.94 -6.29 15.71
N PRO A 24 -12.12 -6.17 16.34
CA PRO A 24 -12.65 -4.88 16.78
C PRO A 24 -11.80 -4.20 17.85
N ASP A 25 -10.98 -4.95 18.59
CA ASP A 25 -10.11 -4.36 19.62
C ASP A 25 -8.83 -3.74 19.06
N ASN A 26 -8.36 -4.21 17.89
CA ASN A 26 -7.10 -3.78 17.27
C ASN A 26 -7.20 -3.77 15.74
N TYR A 27 -7.40 -2.59 15.16
CA TYR A 27 -7.46 -2.43 13.70
C TYR A 27 -6.08 -2.63 13.06
N PHE A 28 -6.05 -3.30 11.92
CA PHE A 28 -4.86 -3.42 11.05
C PHE A 28 -3.60 -4.00 11.71
N GLU A 29 -3.71 -4.77 12.79
CA GLU A 29 -2.55 -5.40 13.47
C GLU A 29 -1.67 -6.21 12.50
N ASN A 30 -2.30 -6.95 11.59
CA ASN A 30 -1.61 -7.70 10.54
C ASN A 30 -0.78 -6.77 9.62
N ILE A 31 -1.31 -5.58 9.30
CA ILE A 31 -0.63 -4.60 8.46
C ILE A 31 0.58 -4.01 9.19
N TYR A 32 0.42 -3.66 10.47
CA TYR A 32 1.55 -3.21 11.28
C TYR A 32 2.63 -4.29 11.41
N GLY A 33 2.24 -5.56 11.53
CA GLY A 33 3.15 -6.70 11.50
C GLY A 33 3.96 -6.76 10.21
N ILE A 34 3.29 -6.63 9.05
CA ILE A 34 3.96 -6.59 7.74
C ILE A 34 4.90 -5.38 7.67
N MET A 35 4.44 -4.17 8.01
CA MET A 35 5.27 -2.96 7.98
C MET A 35 6.51 -3.09 8.85
N SER A 36 6.39 -3.63 10.07
CA SER A 36 7.53 -3.88 10.96
C SER A 36 8.56 -4.84 10.34
N VAL A 37 8.12 -5.89 9.63
CA VAL A 37 9.03 -6.79 8.90
C VAL A 37 9.72 -6.04 7.76
N MET A 38 8.98 -5.20 7.03
CA MET A 38 9.49 -4.39 5.92
C MET A 38 10.55 -3.37 6.38
N GLU A 39 10.40 -2.79 7.57
CA GLU A 39 11.35 -1.84 8.16
C GLU A 39 12.62 -2.51 8.68
N LYS A 40 12.51 -3.70 9.28
CA LYS A 40 13.65 -4.41 9.88
C LYS A 40 14.52 -5.12 8.84
N LYS A 41 13.97 -5.44 7.67
CA LYS A 41 14.71 -6.10 6.59
C LYS A 41 15.63 -5.09 5.89
N THR A 42 16.87 -5.47 5.64
CA THR A 42 17.77 -4.73 4.75
C THR A 42 17.38 -4.98 3.30
N TRP A 43 17.11 -3.91 2.56
CA TRP A 43 16.77 -3.95 1.13
C TRP A 43 17.96 -3.54 0.29
N ASN A 44 18.28 -4.33 -0.73
CA ASN A 44 19.29 -3.99 -1.72
C ASN A 44 18.64 -3.26 -2.90
N LYS A 45 19.44 -2.65 -3.77
CA LYS A 45 18.93 -1.86 -4.92
C LYS A 45 17.95 -2.65 -5.80
N LYS A 46 18.23 -3.93 -6.04
CA LYS A 46 17.38 -4.82 -6.85
C LYS A 46 16.06 -5.17 -6.16
N SER A 47 16.01 -5.10 -4.83
CA SER A 47 14.85 -5.47 -4.02
C SER A 47 14.01 -4.29 -3.56
N MET A 48 14.48 -3.05 -3.76
CA MET A 48 13.68 -1.83 -3.52
C MET A 48 12.37 -1.82 -4.31
N LEU A 49 12.34 -2.35 -5.55
CA LEU A 49 11.11 -2.45 -6.32
C LEU A 49 10.08 -3.39 -5.64
N SER A 50 10.55 -4.53 -5.13
CA SER A 50 9.72 -5.45 -4.35
C SER A 50 9.19 -4.79 -3.08
N ARG A 51 10.04 -3.99 -2.41
CA ARG A 51 9.65 -3.19 -1.24
C ARG A 51 8.48 -2.26 -1.56
N VAL A 52 8.61 -1.48 -2.64
CA VAL A 52 7.56 -0.56 -3.09
C VAL A 52 6.28 -1.30 -3.48
N LYS A 53 6.38 -2.44 -4.18
CA LYS A 53 5.21 -3.26 -4.53
C LYS A 53 4.42 -3.69 -3.30
N ILE A 54 5.10 -4.10 -2.22
CA ILE A 54 4.43 -4.51 -0.98
C ILE A 54 3.72 -3.32 -0.33
N TYR A 55 4.38 -2.16 -0.22
CA TYR A 55 3.72 -0.96 0.32
C TYR A 55 2.55 -0.49 -0.55
N ILE A 56 2.65 -0.57 -1.88
CA ILE A 56 1.52 -0.32 -2.79
C ILE A 56 0.37 -1.31 -2.54
N GLY A 57 0.69 -2.59 -2.32
CA GLY A 57 -0.30 -3.60 -1.95
C GLY A 57 -1.02 -3.26 -0.64
N ILE A 58 -0.27 -2.81 0.38
CA ILE A 58 -0.83 -2.35 1.65
C ILE A 58 -1.73 -1.13 1.42
N PHE A 59 -1.28 -0.16 0.62
CA PHE A 59 -2.04 1.03 0.29
C PHE A 59 -3.38 0.67 -0.40
N ASN A 60 -3.34 -0.20 -1.41
CA ASN A 60 -4.54 -0.70 -2.08
C ASN A 60 -5.49 -1.42 -1.12
N TYR A 61 -4.95 -2.23 -0.22
CA TYR A 61 -5.75 -2.90 0.81
C TYR A 61 -6.47 -1.87 1.70
N LEU A 62 -5.75 -0.87 2.23
CA LEU A 62 -6.32 0.18 3.07
C LEU A 62 -7.37 1.02 2.32
N CYS A 63 -7.10 1.39 1.07
CA CYS A 63 -8.09 2.06 0.22
C CYS A 63 -9.32 1.21 -0.04
N THR A 64 -9.17 -0.12 -0.15
CA THR A 64 -10.31 -1.04 -0.26
C THR A 64 -11.12 -1.06 1.03
N GLN A 65 -10.47 -1.04 2.20
CA GLN A 65 -11.13 -0.97 3.51
C GLN A 65 -11.83 0.36 3.77
N ALA A 66 -11.49 1.42 3.04
CA ALA A 66 -12.14 2.74 3.13
C ALA A 66 -13.42 2.85 2.28
N GLN A 67 -13.72 1.83 1.45
CA GLN A 67 -14.91 1.86 0.60
C GLN A 67 -16.18 1.61 1.43
N ASP A 68 -17.26 2.31 1.11
CA ASP A 68 -18.59 2.10 1.72
C ASP A 68 -19.08 0.65 1.59
N LYS A 69 -18.59 -0.06 0.57
CA LYS A 69 -18.89 -1.47 0.34
C LYS A 69 -17.67 -2.19 -0.20
N LEU A 70 -17.27 -3.28 0.47
CA LEU A 70 -16.14 -4.09 0.04
C LEU A 70 -16.42 -4.82 -1.28
N PRO A 71 -15.39 -5.07 -2.12
CA PRO A 71 -15.57 -5.67 -3.45
C PRO A 71 -16.06 -7.12 -3.40
N TYR A 72 -15.82 -7.85 -2.30
CA TYR A 72 -16.25 -9.23 -2.12
C TYR A 72 -16.66 -9.47 -0.66
N ASN A 73 -17.58 -10.40 -0.45
CA ASN A 73 -18.03 -10.84 0.87
C ASN A 73 -18.11 -12.36 0.97
N ILE A 74 -18.07 -12.87 2.19
CA ILE A 74 -18.29 -14.29 2.48
C ILE A 74 -19.71 -14.42 3.04
N ASN A 75 -20.50 -15.34 2.49
CA ASN A 75 -21.86 -15.55 2.94
C ASN A 75 -21.90 -15.87 4.44
N ARG A 76 -22.74 -15.15 5.19
CA ARG A 76 -22.92 -15.26 6.65
C ARG A 76 -21.72 -14.80 7.49
N VAL A 77 -20.83 -14.00 6.91
CA VAL A 77 -19.73 -13.36 7.63
C VAL A 77 -19.89 -11.86 7.47
N ASP A 78 -20.06 -11.15 8.58
CA ASP A 78 -20.10 -9.70 8.58
C ASP A 78 -18.71 -9.19 8.17
N SER A 79 -18.70 -8.33 7.16
CA SER A 79 -17.48 -7.78 6.55
C SER A 79 -17.12 -6.46 7.24
N ASN A 80 -15.89 -5.98 7.06
CA ASN A 80 -15.41 -4.79 7.77
C ASN A 80 -16.22 -3.51 7.46
N ASP A 81 -16.72 -3.36 6.23
CA ASP A 81 -17.68 -2.31 5.83
C ASP A 81 -19.01 -2.36 6.59
N THR A 82 -19.36 -3.52 7.15
CA THR A 82 -20.53 -3.70 8.02
C THR A 82 -20.17 -3.53 9.50
N ILE A 83 -19.05 -4.11 9.95
CA ILE A 83 -18.64 -4.13 11.36
C ILE A 83 -18.24 -2.73 11.83
N PHE A 84 -17.49 -1.98 11.01
CA PHE A 84 -16.92 -0.67 11.38
C PHE A 84 -17.70 0.51 10.79
N LEU A 85 -18.93 0.28 10.34
CA LEU A 85 -19.78 1.34 9.80
C LEU A 85 -20.00 2.43 10.85
N GLY A 86 -19.52 3.64 10.56
CA GLY A 86 -19.63 4.79 11.46
C GLY A 86 -18.66 4.79 12.65
N ASP A 87 -17.62 3.95 12.62
CA ASP A 87 -16.55 3.94 13.61
C ASP A 87 -15.46 4.99 13.25
N ASP A 88 -15.54 6.16 13.86
CA ASP A 88 -14.59 7.26 13.64
C ASP A 88 -13.15 6.88 14.02
N GLN A 89 -12.96 5.97 14.98
CA GLN A 89 -11.63 5.53 15.40
C GLN A 89 -11.00 4.60 14.36
N PHE A 90 -11.81 3.73 13.75
CA PHE A 90 -11.40 2.91 12.61
C PHE A 90 -10.93 3.81 11.45
N VAL A 91 -11.74 4.81 11.08
CA VAL A 91 -11.43 5.75 9.99
C VAL A 91 -10.14 6.52 10.27
N ALA A 92 -9.99 7.11 11.47
CA ALA A 92 -8.77 7.83 11.84
C ALA A 92 -7.52 6.92 11.82
N THR A 93 -7.66 5.67 12.23
CA THR A 93 -6.57 4.68 12.18
C THR A 93 -6.23 4.33 10.74
N LEU A 94 -7.23 4.16 9.87
CA LEU A 94 -7.05 3.90 8.45
C LEU A 94 -6.30 5.05 7.76
N GLU A 95 -6.74 6.29 7.95
CA GLU A 95 -6.12 7.48 7.35
C GLU A 95 -4.68 7.67 7.80
N SER A 96 -4.43 7.61 9.12
CA SER A 96 -3.07 7.73 9.65
C SER A 96 -2.15 6.58 9.20
N THR A 97 -2.70 5.39 8.92
CA THR A 97 -1.92 4.27 8.38
C THR A 97 -1.64 4.47 6.89
N LEU A 98 -2.60 4.97 6.11
CA LEU A 98 -2.40 5.35 4.71
C LEU A 98 -1.28 6.37 4.55
N GLU A 99 -1.26 7.41 5.40
CA GLU A 99 -0.21 8.43 5.40
C GLU A 99 1.18 7.80 5.63
N LYS A 100 1.34 6.98 6.68
CA LYS A 100 2.61 6.30 6.97
C LYS A 100 3.10 5.40 5.83
N VAL A 101 2.16 4.69 5.19
CA VAL A 101 2.46 3.84 4.03
C VAL A 101 2.90 4.68 2.85
N PHE A 102 2.22 5.79 2.59
CA PHE A 102 2.58 6.71 1.51
C PHE A 102 3.95 7.35 1.74
N ASP A 103 4.22 7.82 2.95
CA ASP A 103 5.54 8.35 3.35
C ASP A 103 6.64 7.31 3.14
N SER A 104 6.37 6.04 3.47
CA SER A 104 7.31 4.94 3.22
C SER A 104 7.62 4.78 1.74
N ILE A 105 6.63 4.89 0.86
CA ILE A 105 6.81 4.83 -0.61
C ILE A 105 7.65 6.02 -1.09
N VAL A 106 7.35 7.23 -0.63
CA VAL A 106 8.08 8.45 -0.98
C VAL A 106 9.52 8.42 -0.50
N ASN A 107 9.77 7.91 0.71
CA ASN A 107 11.11 7.75 1.27
C ASN A 107 11.96 6.80 0.43
N ILE A 108 11.42 5.64 0.02
CA ILE A 108 12.14 4.70 -0.85
C ILE A 108 12.48 5.36 -2.21
N MET A 109 11.55 6.12 -2.79
CA MET A 109 11.82 6.85 -4.03
C MET A 109 12.90 7.92 -3.85
N SER A 110 12.92 8.60 -2.70
CA SER A 110 13.93 9.60 -2.37
C SER A 110 15.31 8.97 -2.18
N GLU A 111 15.40 7.82 -1.50
CA GLU A 111 16.62 7.03 -1.37
C GLU A 111 17.20 6.65 -2.74
N LEU A 112 16.36 6.09 -3.64
CA LEU A 112 16.76 5.72 -5.00
C LEU A 112 17.22 6.92 -5.83
N ASN A 113 16.57 8.08 -5.65
CA ASN A 113 16.93 9.29 -6.36
C ASN A 113 18.32 9.82 -5.94
N ASN A 114 18.66 9.71 -4.65
CA ASN A 114 19.92 10.21 -4.10
C ASN A 114 21.14 9.40 -4.53
N GLU A 115 20.99 8.10 -4.83
CA GLU A 115 22.08 7.24 -5.32
C GLU A 115 22.60 7.64 -6.71
N ASN A 116 21.73 8.26 -7.53
CA ASN A 116 22.03 8.84 -8.85
C ASN A 116 22.77 7.94 -9.87
N ASP A 117 22.81 6.64 -9.64
CA ASP A 117 23.35 5.65 -10.57
C ASP A 117 22.28 5.10 -11.52
N ARG A 118 22.71 4.52 -12.65
CA ARG A 118 21.81 4.05 -13.70
C ARG A 118 20.83 2.97 -13.22
N GLU A 119 21.24 2.07 -12.34
CA GLU A 119 20.39 1.00 -11.82
C GLU A 119 19.33 1.56 -10.87
N SER A 120 19.71 2.49 -9.99
CA SER A 120 18.80 3.19 -9.08
C SER A 120 17.77 4.03 -9.84
N GLN A 121 18.18 4.77 -10.87
CA GLN A 121 17.29 5.58 -11.70
C GLN A 121 16.30 4.72 -12.51
N ALA A 122 16.75 3.58 -13.04
CA ALA A 122 15.87 2.62 -13.71
C ALA A 122 14.84 2.01 -12.73
N THR A 123 15.25 1.75 -11.49
CA THR A 123 14.37 1.22 -10.44
C THR A 123 13.37 2.28 -9.97
N LEU A 124 13.83 3.53 -9.78
CA LEU A 124 13.02 4.68 -9.43
C LEU A 124 11.91 4.92 -10.44
N SER A 125 12.23 4.90 -11.74
CA SER A 125 11.24 5.07 -12.81
C SER A 125 10.12 4.02 -12.73
N LYS A 126 10.45 2.75 -12.43
CA LYS A 126 9.45 1.70 -12.22
C LYS A 126 8.61 1.94 -10.97
N CYS A 127 9.23 2.36 -9.86
CA CYS A 127 8.52 2.69 -8.62
C CYS A 127 7.55 3.86 -8.83
N MET A 128 7.98 4.92 -9.51
CA MET A 128 7.13 6.07 -9.84
C MET A 128 5.94 5.67 -10.71
N THR A 129 6.18 4.85 -11.75
CA THR A 129 5.11 4.37 -12.64
C THR A 129 4.06 3.55 -11.86
N LEU A 130 4.50 2.62 -11.01
CA LEU A 130 3.58 1.81 -10.19
C LEU A 130 2.80 2.68 -9.19
N THR A 131 3.47 3.64 -8.55
CA THR A 131 2.86 4.53 -7.58
C THR A 131 1.82 5.44 -8.23
N ALA A 132 2.13 6.01 -9.40
CA ALA A 132 1.18 6.82 -10.16
C ALA A 132 -0.07 6.00 -10.56
N GLY A 133 0.12 4.75 -11.01
CA GLY A 133 -0.99 3.84 -11.32
C GLY A 133 -1.86 3.55 -10.11
N CYS A 134 -1.25 3.30 -8.94
CA CYS A 134 -1.96 3.11 -7.68
C CYS A 134 -2.79 4.33 -7.28
N LEU A 135 -2.21 5.53 -7.34
CA LEU A 135 -2.91 6.78 -7.00
C LEU A 135 -4.08 7.05 -7.95
N ALA A 136 -3.89 6.82 -9.24
CA ALA A 136 -4.95 6.99 -10.25
C ALA A 136 -6.13 6.03 -10.04
N GLN A 137 -5.89 4.85 -9.45
CA GLN A 137 -6.94 3.85 -9.18
C GLN A 137 -7.72 4.14 -7.89
N ASN A 138 -7.04 4.61 -6.84
CA ASN A 138 -7.63 4.67 -5.50
C ASN A 138 -8.04 6.06 -5.07
N VAL A 139 -7.43 7.11 -5.63
CA VAL A 139 -7.75 8.47 -5.22
C VAL A 139 -8.69 9.08 -6.24
N ASN A 140 -9.76 9.71 -5.75
CA ASN A 140 -10.57 10.59 -6.57
C ASN A 140 -9.63 11.58 -7.27
N MET A 141 -9.63 11.56 -8.60
CA MET A 141 -8.69 12.32 -9.41
C MET A 141 -8.92 13.81 -9.20
N THR A 142 -8.18 14.40 -8.26
CA THR A 142 -8.16 15.84 -8.03
C THR A 142 -7.13 16.50 -8.95
N GLU A 143 -7.29 17.80 -9.19
CA GLU A 143 -6.38 18.56 -10.06
C GLU A 143 -4.91 18.50 -9.59
N ASN A 144 -4.67 18.35 -8.28
CA ASN A 144 -3.33 18.22 -7.70
C ASN A 144 -2.70 16.84 -7.97
N ILE A 145 -3.52 15.78 -7.93
CA ILE A 145 -3.07 14.42 -8.23
C ILE A 145 -2.80 14.28 -9.73
N GLN A 146 -3.63 14.91 -10.57
CA GLN A 146 -3.36 14.99 -12.01
C GLN A 146 -2.03 15.68 -12.31
N LYS A 147 -1.74 16.82 -11.67
CA LYS A 147 -0.44 17.53 -11.82
C LYS A 147 0.75 16.66 -11.40
N PHE A 148 0.60 15.84 -10.36
CA PHE A 148 1.64 14.90 -9.92
C PHE A 148 1.84 13.78 -10.95
N ILE A 149 0.76 13.18 -11.45
CA ILE A 149 0.80 12.15 -12.50
C ILE A 149 1.45 12.72 -13.78
N ASP A 150 1.07 13.92 -14.21
CA ASP A 150 1.63 14.58 -15.39
C ASP A 150 3.14 14.84 -15.26
N LYS A 151 3.61 15.08 -14.04
CA LYS A 151 5.03 15.27 -13.72
C LYS A 151 5.82 13.95 -13.73
N ILE A 152 5.15 12.82 -13.52
CA ILE A 152 5.77 11.49 -13.61
C ILE A 152 5.83 10.98 -15.06
N ILE A 153 4.86 11.34 -15.90
CA ILE A 153 4.76 10.86 -17.29
C ILE A 153 5.71 11.61 -18.25
N LYS A 154 6.11 12.84 -17.92
CA LYS A 154 7.05 13.66 -18.72
C LYS A 154 8.50 13.41 -18.36
#